data_AF-A0A2T6KWU1-F1
#
_entry.id   AF-A0A2T6KWU1-F1
#
_cell.length_a   1.000
_cell.length_b   1.000
_cell.length_c   1.000
_cell.angle_alpha   90.00
_cell.angle_beta   90.00
_cell.angle_gamma   90.00
#
_symmetry.space_group_name_H-M   'P 1'
#
loop_
_entity.id
_entity.type
_entity.pdbx_description
1 polymer ?
#
loop_
_entity_poly.entity_id
_entity_poly.type
_entity_poly.pdbx_seq_one_letter_code
_entity_poly.pdbx_strand_id
1 'polypeptide(L)'
;MTNELRTESGGLAGRNHLLRLGAPRDTSAVRHLVTFLVASVVTVLATRAYLAATGYPQIGGGGLHLAHVLWGGLLMALAMMLLLSYVGPVPRSLGAMLGGVGFGLFIDEVGKFVTSDNDYFYAPTAAIIYFVTVLLVLIVEGLHGRRAHHPAEYLAVAADRLAAGLAGGFTPAAREEARTLAAKGAGEPGASLVAELVEAVPDDDADVPDLVRSAVDRVVRWLDALVDRAWAAWLVISALLLVCAAEATVGVRVASGLVPGLPEWTGFAILAAVGVSVALLATGVVVGRRNRLSGAVWVRRAVLISLLFTQLLVFRAVRWTAAFGLLLDVLAFMALEVALREERMVKARGA
;
A
#
# COMPACT_ATOMS: atom_id res chain seq x y z
N MET A 1 23.77 -21.28 38.40
CA MET A 1 22.69 -22.13 37.87
C MET A 1 22.59 -21.90 36.38
N THR A 2 23.11 -22.82 35.59
CA THR A 2 22.99 -22.85 34.13
C THR A 2 21.54 -23.18 33.78
N ASN A 3 20.81 -22.19 33.26
CA ASN A 3 19.43 -22.37 32.82
C ASN A 3 19.47 -23.13 31.49
N GLU A 4 19.32 -24.45 31.53
CA GLU A 4 19.16 -25.24 30.32
C GLU A 4 17.85 -24.83 29.64
N LEU A 5 17.97 -24.13 28.52
CA LEU A 5 16.89 -23.84 27.58
C LEU A 5 16.38 -25.18 26.98
N ARG A 6 15.56 -25.91 27.74
CA ARG A 6 14.77 -27.02 27.21
C ARG A 6 13.76 -26.46 26.22
N THR A 7 14.18 -26.40 24.96
CA THR A 7 13.26 -26.32 23.84
C THR A 7 12.55 -27.66 23.75
N GLU A 8 11.23 -27.67 23.94
CA GLU A 8 10.45 -28.88 23.67
C GLU A 8 10.75 -29.37 22.25
N SER A 9 11.12 -30.65 22.16
CA SER A 9 11.56 -31.32 20.94
C SER A 9 10.38 -31.43 19.95
N GLY A 10 10.14 -30.34 19.23
CA GLY A 10 9.07 -30.23 18.21
C GLY A 10 8.71 -28.79 17.83
N GLY A 11 8.88 -27.82 18.74
CA GLY A 11 8.29 -26.47 18.58
C GLY A 11 8.90 -25.61 17.47
N LEU A 12 10.23 -25.60 17.32
CA LEU A 12 10.93 -24.80 16.29
C LEU A 12 10.99 -25.51 14.93
N ALA A 13 11.03 -26.85 14.94
CA ALA A 13 11.18 -27.67 13.74
C ALA A 13 9.92 -27.67 12.85
N GLY A 14 8.74 -27.48 13.45
CA GLY A 14 7.46 -27.35 12.74
C GLY A 14 7.19 -25.95 12.15
N ARG A 15 8.09 -24.97 12.34
CA ARG A 15 7.91 -23.61 11.84
C ARG A 15 8.13 -23.53 10.33
N ASN A 16 7.37 -22.65 9.67
CA ASN A 16 7.59 -22.30 8.27
C ASN A 16 9.05 -21.83 8.04
N HIS A 17 9.60 -22.13 6.86
CA HIS A 17 10.95 -21.75 6.42
C HIS A 17 11.26 -20.27 6.66
N LEU A 18 10.33 -19.35 6.41
CA LEU A 18 10.56 -17.91 6.65
C LEU A 18 10.84 -17.59 8.12
N LEU A 19 10.12 -18.21 9.05
CA LEU A 19 10.36 -18.03 10.50
C LEU A 19 11.68 -18.69 10.92
N ARG A 20 12.07 -19.79 10.28
CA ARG A 20 13.36 -20.44 10.53
C ARG A 20 14.54 -19.63 10.00
N LEU A 21 14.34 -18.88 8.92
CA LEU A 21 15.30 -17.91 8.39
C LEU A 21 15.39 -16.63 9.24
N GLY A 22 14.53 -16.47 10.26
CA GLY A 22 14.48 -15.26 11.08
C GLY A 22 13.82 -14.08 10.38
N ALA A 23 12.88 -14.32 9.45
CA ALA A 23 12.12 -13.29 8.75
C ALA A 23 10.64 -13.25 9.23
N PRO A 24 10.37 -12.86 10.49
CA PRO A 24 9.01 -12.66 10.98
C PRO A 24 8.37 -11.45 10.29
N ARG A 25 7.07 -11.54 9.97
CA ARG A 25 6.34 -10.42 9.38
C ARG A 25 6.06 -9.34 10.44
N ASP A 26 6.39 -8.10 10.14
CA ASP A 26 6.02 -6.93 10.95
C ASP A 26 4.49 -6.70 10.88
N THR A 27 3.86 -6.47 12.03
CA THR A 27 2.42 -6.14 12.09
C THR A 27 2.09 -4.82 11.41
N SER A 28 3.08 -3.91 11.30
CA SER A 28 2.96 -2.64 10.59
C SER A 28 3.44 -2.71 9.13
N ALA A 29 3.88 -3.87 8.63
CA ALA A 29 4.42 -4.02 7.27
C ALA A 29 3.47 -3.49 6.20
N VAL A 30 2.18 -3.83 6.30
CA VAL A 30 1.18 -3.38 5.31
C VAL A 30 1.12 -1.86 5.28
N ARG A 31 1.07 -1.19 6.44
CA ARG A 31 1.06 0.27 6.53
C ARG A 31 2.26 0.89 5.81
N HIS A 32 3.47 0.40 6.05
CA HIS A 32 4.67 0.90 5.35
C HIS A 32 4.57 0.70 3.84
N LEU A 33 4.13 -0.48 3.39
CA LEU A 33 3.97 -0.79 1.97
C LEU A 33 2.88 0.07 1.32
N VAL A 34 1.80 0.39 2.04
CA VAL A 34 0.76 1.34 1.61
C VAL A 34 1.38 2.71 1.42
N THR A 35 2.10 3.21 2.43
CA THR A 35 2.73 4.53 2.39
C THR A 35 3.65 4.65 1.18
N PHE A 36 4.47 3.62 0.93
CA PHE A 36 5.33 3.54 -0.25
C PHE A 36 4.53 3.65 -1.56
N LEU A 37 3.47 2.85 -1.70
CA LEU A 37 2.66 2.82 -2.91
C LEU A 37 1.92 4.13 -3.16
N VAL A 38 1.25 4.67 -2.13
CA VAL A 38 0.50 5.92 -2.22
C VAL A 38 1.43 7.08 -2.52
N ALA A 39 2.58 7.17 -1.82
CA ALA A 39 3.59 8.18 -2.11
C ALA A 39 4.07 8.07 -3.57
N SER A 40 4.32 6.86 -4.08
CA SER A 40 4.72 6.65 -5.48
C SER A 40 3.70 7.18 -6.48
N VAL A 41 2.42 6.78 -6.33
CA VAL A 41 1.34 7.18 -7.25
C VAL A 41 1.08 8.68 -7.18
N VAL A 42 1.02 9.24 -5.97
CA VAL A 42 0.83 10.68 -5.77
C VAL A 42 2.00 11.45 -6.37
N THR A 43 3.23 10.99 -6.23
CA THR A 43 4.40 11.62 -6.83
C THR A 43 4.33 11.60 -8.36
N VAL A 44 3.99 10.47 -9.00
CA VAL A 44 3.79 10.40 -10.46
C VAL A 44 2.74 11.43 -10.90
N LEU A 45 1.59 11.45 -10.23
CA LEU A 45 0.49 12.35 -10.55
C LEU A 45 0.87 13.83 -10.37
N ALA A 46 1.51 14.16 -9.26
CA ALA A 46 1.93 15.52 -8.94
C ALA A 46 2.99 16.01 -9.94
N THR A 47 3.99 15.18 -10.25
CA THR A 47 5.02 15.49 -11.25
C THR A 47 4.40 15.75 -12.62
N ARG A 48 3.47 14.89 -13.06
CA ARG A 48 2.79 15.06 -14.35
C ARG A 48 1.87 16.28 -14.40
N ALA A 49 1.11 16.53 -13.34
CA ALA A 49 0.28 17.71 -13.24
C ALA A 49 1.12 19.00 -13.28
N TYR A 50 2.26 19.00 -12.58
CA TYR A 50 3.22 20.09 -12.61
C TYR A 50 3.80 20.30 -14.02
N LEU A 51 4.25 19.24 -14.70
CA LEU A 51 4.80 19.34 -16.05
C LEU A 51 3.75 19.79 -17.07
N ALA A 52 2.52 19.30 -16.97
CA ALA A 52 1.42 19.74 -17.83
C ALA A 52 1.07 21.22 -17.62
N ALA A 53 1.03 21.68 -16.37
CA ALA A 53 0.74 23.07 -16.03
C ALA A 53 1.85 24.05 -16.47
N THR A 54 3.09 23.58 -16.51
CA THR A 54 4.27 24.40 -16.85
C THR A 54 4.72 24.26 -18.31
N GLY A 55 4.03 23.44 -19.11
CA GLY A 55 4.35 23.26 -20.53
C GLY A 55 5.59 22.40 -20.79
N TYR A 56 5.90 21.44 -19.91
CA TYR A 56 7.06 20.54 -19.97
C TYR A 56 8.41 21.29 -20.04
N PRO A 57 8.72 22.12 -19.02
CA PRO A 57 9.97 22.86 -18.97
C PRO A 57 11.15 21.89 -18.86
N GLN A 58 12.15 22.08 -19.70
CA GLN A 58 13.40 21.33 -19.60
C GLN A 58 14.28 21.95 -18.52
N ILE A 59 14.54 21.20 -17.45
CA ILE A 59 15.48 21.60 -16.40
C ILE A 59 16.88 21.11 -16.79
N GLY A 60 17.69 22.03 -17.30
CA GLY A 60 19.07 21.81 -17.71
C GLY A 60 19.46 22.58 -18.99
N GLY A 61 20.74 22.94 -19.11
CA GLY A 61 21.27 23.75 -20.22
C GLY A 61 22.49 23.09 -20.88
N GLY A 62 22.73 23.38 -22.16
CA GLY A 62 23.91 22.91 -22.88
C GLY A 62 23.94 21.41 -23.21
N GLY A 63 22.78 20.74 -23.32
CA GLY A 63 22.67 19.30 -23.60
C GLY A 63 22.61 18.40 -22.36
N LEU A 64 22.72 18.96 -21.16
CA LEU A 64 22.49 18.25 -19.90
C LEU A 64 21.01 18.41 -19.50
N HIS A 65 20.26 17.31 -19.47
CA HIS A 65 18.92 17.26 -18.88
C HIS A 65 19.00 16.57 -17.52
N LEU A 66 18.69 17.29 -16.44
CA LEU A 66 18.63 16.70 -15.11
C LEU A 66 17.28 16.00 -14.94
N ALA A 67 17.22 14.73 -15.31
CA ALA A 67 16.00 13.94 -15.24
C ALA A 67 15.57 13.74 -13.77
N HIS A 68 14.27 13.82 -13.51
CA HIS A 68 13.71 13.54 -12.19
C HIS A 68 14.00 12.10 -11.73
N VAL A 69 14.36 11.21 -12.65
CA VAL A 69 14.89 9.86 -12.38
C VAL A 69 16.10 9.86 -11.45
N LEU A 70 16.99 10.87 -11.54
CA LEU A 70 18.20 10.97 -10.73
C LEU A 70 17.83 11.27 -9.27
N TRP A 71 16.93 12.23 -9.08
CA TRP A 71 16.36 12.55 -7.77
C TRP A 71 15.57 11.37 -7.20
N GLY A 72 14.86 10.63 -8.07
CA GLY A 72 14.20 9.38 -7.72
C GLY A 72 15.16 8.34 -7.16
N GLY A 73 16.26 8.09 -7.87
CA GLY A 73 17.33 7.21 -7.44
C GLY A 73 17.98 7.65 -6.12
N LEU A 74 18.27 8.95 -5.97
CA LEU A 74 18.84 9.51 -4.75
C LEU A 74 17.92 9.32 -3.53
N LEU A 75 16.62 9.60 -3.67
CA LEU A 75 15.65 9.41 -2.59
C LEU A 75 15.51 7.94 -2.18
N MET A 76 15.51 7.01 -3.15
CA MET A 76 15.53 5.57 -2.85
C MET A 76 16.83 5.14 -2.16
N ALA A 77 17.98 5.68 -2.58
CA ALA A 77 19.26 5.43 -1.91
C ALA A 77 19.25 5.95 -0.47
N LEU A 78 18.75 7.17 -0.25
CA LEU A 78 18.58 7.74 1.10
C LEU A 78 17.62 6.92 1.95
N ALA A 79 16.54 6.41 1.38
CA ALA A 79 15.62 5.50 2.08
C ALA A 79 16.33 4.22 2.52
N MET A 80 17.15 3.62 1.64
CA MET A 80 17.94 2.43 1.99
C MET A 80 18.98 2.74 3.07
N MET A 81 19.71 3.85 2.95
CA MET A 81 20.67 4.29 3.97
C MET A 81 19.97 4.44 5.32
N LEU A 82 18.83 5.12 5.36
CA LEU A 82 18.03 5.28 6.57
C LEU A 82 17.61 3.93 7.18
N LEU A 83 17.12 2.99 6.37
CA LEU A 83 16.68 1.67 6.86
C LEU A 83 17.84 0.79 7.32
N LEU A 84 19.06 0.99 6.80
CA LEU A 84 20.26 0.23 7.17
C LEU A 84 21.05 0.88 8.30
N SER A 85 20.94 2.19 8.51
CA SER A 85 21.71 2.93 9.51
C SER A 85 21.14 2.82 10.93
N TYR A 86 19.86 2.50 11.08
CA TYR A 86 19.16 2.56 12.37
C TYR A 86 18.52 1.22 12.73
N VAL A 87 18.53 0.89 14.02
CA VAL A 87 17.86 -0.29 14.59
C VAL A 87 16.46 0.09 15.05
N GLY A 88 15.51 -0.82 14.85
CA GLY A 88 14.12 -0.66 15.30
C GLY A 88 13.16 -0.07 14.26
N PRO A 89 11.91 0.21 14.66
CA PRO A 89 10.80 0.55 13.76
C PRO A 89 10.75 2.01 13.33
N VAL A 90 11.32 2.93 14.12
CA VAL A 90 11.20 4.39 13.96
C VAL A 90 11.50 4.88 12.53
N PRO A 91 12.62 4.50 11.87
CA PRO A 91 12.93 4.99 10.53
C PRO A 91 12.02 4.44 9.41
N ARG A 92 11.22 3.40 9.68
CA ARG A 92 10.54 2.64 8.61
C ARG A 92 9.45 3.43 7.90
N SER A 93 8.74 4.30 8.62
CA SER A 93 7.71 5.17 8.04
C SER A 93 8.31 6.18 7.07
N LEU A 94 9.37 6.87 7.49
CA LEU A 94 10.11 7.81 6.66
C LEU A 94 10.79 7.10 5.49
N GLY A 95 11.40 5.94 5.73
CA GLY A 95 11.99 5.11 4.68
C GLY A 95 10.96 4.68 3.63
N ALA A 96 9.76 4.27 4.05
CA ALA A 96 8.66 3.95 3.14
C ALA A 96 8.21 5.17 2.32
N MET A 97 8.09 6.34 2.94
CA MET A 97 7.72 7.58 2.25
C MET A 97 8.79 8.02 1.25
N LEU A 98 10.06 8.12 1.67
CA LEU A 98 11.17 8.51 0.80
C LEU A 98 11.38 7.51 -0.34
N GLY A 99 11.30 6.21 -0.03
CA GLY A 99 11.37 5.15 -1.03
C GLY A 99 10.23 5.26 -2.04
N GLY A 100 9.01 5.56 -1.57
CA GLY A 100 7.84 5.73 -2.44
C GLY A 100 7.94 6.96 -3.33
N VAL A 101 8.28 8.13 -2.78
CA VAL A 101 8.52 9.35 -3.57
C VAL A 101 9.65 9.12 -4.58
N GLY A 102 10.75 8.50 -4.15
CA GLY A 102 11.88 8.18 -5.02
C GLY A 102 11.50 7.24 -6.16
N PHE A 103 10.76 6.18 -5.85
CA PHE A 103 10.24 5.24 -6.84
C PHE A 103 9.26 5.91 -7.80
N GLY A 104 8.37 6.78 -7.30
CA GLY A 104 7.44 7.56 -8.11
C GLY A 104 8.14 8.45 -9.14
N LEU A 105 9.18 9.20 -8.72
CA LEU A 105 9.99 10.01 -9.65
C LEU A 105 10.76 9.14 -10.66
N PHE A 106 11.25 7.99 -10.21
CA PHE A 106 11.99 7.05 -11.06
C PHE A 106 11.09 6.45 -12.15
N ILE A 107 9.95 5.90 -11.74
CA ILE A 107 9.05 5.18 -12.65
C ILE A 107 8.37 6.14 -13.64
N ASP A 108 8.21 7.41 -13.27
CA ASP A 108 7.67 8.44 -14.17
C ASP A 108 8.52 8.64 -15.42
N GLU A 109 9.84 8.55 -15.32
CA GLU A 109 10.76 8.73 -16.44
C GLU A 109 11.05 7.43 -17.21
N VAL A 110 10.42 6.30 -16.84
CA VAL A 110 10.74 4.98 -17.43
C VAL A 110 10.55 4.97 -18.95
N GLY A 111 9.62 5.76 -19.47
CA GLY A 111 9.34 5.87 -20.90
C GLY A 111 10.53 6.34 -21.72
N LYS A 112 11.27 7.30 -21.19
CA LYS A 112 12.47 7.86 -21.81
C LYS A 112 13.56 6.80 -21.98
N PHE A 113 13.65 5.85 -21.06
CA PHE A 113 14.71 4.83 -21.07
C PHE A 113 14.32 3.53 -21.75
N VAL A 114 13.04 3.34 -22.10
CA VAL A 114 12.54 2.14 -22.79
C VAL A 114 12.69 2.26 -24.31
N THR A 115 12.72 3.48 -24.86
CA THR A 115 12.94 3.72 -26.29
C THR A 115 14.36 4.15 -26.59
N SER A 116 14.93 3.67 -27.70
CA SER A 116 16.22 4.13 -28.24
C SER A 116 16.25 5.64 -28.55
N ASP A 117 15.08 6.27 -28.70
CA ASP A 117 14.94 7.67 -29.11
C ASP A 117 14.63 8.63 -27.95
N ASN A 118 14.65 8.15 -26.70
CA ASN A 118 14.32 8.95 -25.50
C ASN A 118 12.93 9.63 -25.54
N ASP A 119 11.91 8.98 -26.11
CA ASP A 119 10.57 9.54 -26.24
C ASP A 119 9.77 9.47 -24.93
N TYR A 120 9.54 10.62 -24.32
CA TYR A 120 8.75 10.81 -23.10
C TYR A 120 7.27 10.37 -23.25
N PHE A 121 6.80 10.26 -24.50
CA PHE A 121 5.42 9.95 -24.88
C PHE A 121 5.28 8.56 -25.51
N TYR A 122 6.24 7.66 -25.31
CA TYR A 122 6.14 6.29 -25.79
C TYR A 122 4.91 5.59 -25.19
N ALA A 123 3.98 5.16 -26.05
CA ALA A 123 2.65 4.67 -25.64
C ALA A 123 2.68 3.52 -24.59
N PRO A 124 3.69 2.62 -24.57
CA PRO A 124 3.86 1.62 -23.51
C PRO A 124 4.29 2.12 -22.13
N THR A 125 4.78 3.36 -21.99
CA THR A 125 5.30 3.89 -20.71
C THR A 125 4.27 3.81 -19.59
N ALA A 126 3.06 4.31 -19.86
CA ALA A 126 1.99 4.31 -18.89
C ALA A 126 1.54 2.87 -18.53
N ALA A 127 1.59 1.95 -19.50
CA ALA A 127 1.31 0.53 -19.26
C ALA A 127 2.37 -0.13 -18.38
N ILE A 128 3.65 0.25 -18.50
CA ILE A 128 4.74 -0.23 -17.63
C ILE A 128 4.55 0.31 -16.21
N ILE A 129 4.36 1.62 -16.03
CA ILE A 129 4.13 2.24 -14.71
C ILE A 129 2.97 1.54 -13.99
N TYR A 130 1.87 1.36 -14.71
CA TYR A 130 0.69 0.67 -14.20
C TYR A 130 0.97 -0.80 -13.89
N PHE A 131 1.57 -1.57 -14.81
CA PHE A 131 1.88 -2.98 -14.59
C PHE A 131 2.76 -3.18 -13.36
N VAL A 132 3.78 -2.35 -13.18
CA VAL A 132 4.66 -2.41 -12.02
C VAL A 132 3.90 -2.05 -10.74
N THR A 133 3.07 -1.01 -10.77
CA THR A 133 2.23 -0.61 -9.62
C THR A 133 1.29 -1.74 -9.19
N VAL A 134 0.61 -2.36 -10.17
CA VAL A 134 -0.26 -3.51 -9.96
C VAL A 134 0.51 -4.70 -9.40
N LEU A 135 1.66 -5.02 -9.99
CA LEU A 135 2.50 -6.12 -9.54
C LEU A 135 2.93 -5.91 -8.08
N LEU A 136 3.31 -4.68 -7.70
CA LEU A 136 3.62 -4.32 -6.32
C LEU A 136 2.41 -4.53 -5.40
N VAL A 137 1.22 -4.07 -5.77
CA VAL A 137 -0.02 -4.32 -5.00
C VAL A 137 -0.26 -5.82 -4.80
N LEU A 138 -0.14 -6.61 -5.85
CA LEU A 138 -0.32 -8.07 -5.80
C LEU A 138 0.73 -8.75 -4.90
N ILE A 139 1.98 -8.30 -4.94
CA ILE A 139 3.04 -8.79 -4.05
C ILE A 139 2.71 -8.47 -2.60
N VAL A 140 2.33 -7.23 -2.29
CA VAL A 140 1.96 -6.81 -0.92
C VAL A 140 0.81 -7.67 -0.40
N GLU A 141 -0.22 -7.84 -1.22
CA GLU A 141 -1.40 -8.64 -0.90
C GLU A 141 -1.08 -10.13 -0.72
N GLY A 142 -0.24 -10.69 -1.59
CA GLY A 142 0.21 -12.07 -1.52
C GLY A 142 1.04 -12.37 -0.26
N LEU A 143 1.90 -11.43 0.13
CA LEU A 143 2.76 -11.58 1.31
C LEU A 143 2.01 -11.37 2.64
N HIS A 144 1.07 -10.44 2.70
CA HIS A 144 0.51 -9.98 3.98
C HIS A 144 -1.01 -10.12 4.15
N GLY A 145 -1.79 -10.28 3.06
CA GLY A 145 -3.25 -10.15 3.13
C GLY A 145 -4.02 -11.40 3.59
N ARG A 146 -3.40 -12.59 3.57
CA ARG A 146 -4.17 -13.87 3.61
C ARG A 146 -3.97 -14.74 4.84
N ARG A 147 -2.98 -14.47 5.70
CA ARG A 147 -2.63 -15.37 6.81
C ARG A 147 -2.47 -14.61 8.11
N ALA A 148 -3.16 -15.08 9.15
CA ALA A 148 -2.93 -14.65 10.53
C ALA A 148 -1.44 -14.76 10.90
N HIS A 149 -0.99 -13.89 11.80
CA HIS A 149 0.38 -13.96 12.28
C HIS A 149 0.57 -15.12 13.25
N HIS A 150 1.75 -15.74 13.19
CA HIS A 150 2.16 -16.74 14.17
C HIS A 150 2.51 -16.04 15.51
N PRO A 151 2.27 -16.65 16.68
CA PRO A 151 2.67 -16.07 17.97
C PRO A 151 4.12 -15.57 18.02
N ALA A 152 5.07 -16.37 17.51
CA ALA A 152 6.47 -15.95 17.32
C ALA A 152 6.67 -14.64 16.54
N GLU A 153 5.81 -14.31 15.56
CA GLU A 153 5.89 -13.04 14.83
C GLU A 153 5.50 -11.88 15.74
N TYR A 154 4.44 -12.02 16.54
CA TYR A 154 4.06 -10.99 17.51
C TYR A 154 5.16 -10.74 18.54
N LEU A 155 5.78 -11.81 19.06
CA LEU A 155 6.88 -11.69 20.01
C LEU A 155 8.10 -11.01 19.38
N ALA A 156 8.44 -11.36 18.14
CA ALA A 156 9.56 -10.72 17.43
C ALA A 156 9.30 -9.22 17.19
N VAL A 157 8.07 -8.84 16.84
CA VAL A 157 7.71 -7.43 16.69
C VAL A 157 7.74 -6.71 18.04
N ALA A 158 7.32 -7.34 19.14
CA ALA A 158 7.46 -6.77 20.48
C ALA A 158 8.94 -6.48 20.83
N ALA A 159 9.84 -7.43 20.55
CA ALA A 159 11.27 -7.26 20.74
C ALA A 159 11.86 -6.16 19.82
N ASP A 160 11.36 -6.03 18.59
CA ASP A 160 11.75 -4.94 17.70
C ASP A 160 11.29 -3.57 18.20
N ARG A 161 10.10 -3.46 18.80
CA ARG A 161 9.65 -2.23 19.48
C ARG A 161 10.48 -1.92 20.71
N LEU A 162 10.88 -2.95 21.46
CA LEU A 162 11.77 -2.82 22.60
C LEU A 162 13.13 -2.23 22.21
N ALA A 163 13.66 -2.52 21.02
CA ALA A 163 14.91 -1.92 20.56
C ALA A 163 14.85 -0.38 20.50
N ALA A 164 13.72 0.19 20.09
CA ALA A 164 13.50 1.64 20.16
C ALA A 164 13.27 2.12 21.60
N GLY A 165 12.47 1.39 22.38
CA GLY A 165 12.19 1.73 23.78
C GLY A 165 13.44 1.76 24.66
N LEU A 166 14.38 0.84 24.46
CA LEU A 166 15.65 0.81 25.19
C LEU A 166 16.55 2.03 24.90
N ALA A 167 16.42 2.64 23.72
CA ALA A 167 17.22 3.78 23.33
C ALA A 167 16.61 5.12 23.77
N GLY A 168 15.27 5.25 23.69
CA GLY A 168 14.57 6.52 23.90
C GLY A 168 13.50 6.54 24.99
N GLY A 169 13.23 5.41 25.65
CA GLY A 169 12.06 5.23 26.50
C GLY A 169 10.80 4.85 25.72
N PHE A 170 9.71 4.56 26.44
CA PHE A 170 8.41 4.32 25.82
C PHE A 170 7.43 5.44 26.11
N THR A 171 6.74 5.90 25.07
CA THR A 171 5.48 6.63 25.26
C THR A 171 4.40 5.66 25.78
N PRO A 172 3.36 6.15 26.48
CA PRO A 172 2.30 5.28 26.99
C PRO A 172 1.63 4.42 25.90
N ALA A 173 1.44 4.99 24.71
CA ALA A 173 0.87 4.27 23.57
C ALA A 173 1.84 3.21 23.01
N ALA A 174 3.14 3.51 22.93
CA ALA A 174 4.15 2.56 22.47
C ALA A 174 4.33 1.40 23.45
N ARG A 175 4.31 1.67 24.76
CA ARG A 175 4.37 0.63 25.80
C ARG A 175 3.17 -0.30 25.69
N GLU A 176 1.96 0.25 25.57
CA GLU A 176 0.75 -0.57 25.44
C GLU A 176 0.73 -1.41 24.16
N GLU A 177 1.23 -0.86 23.04
CA GLU A 177 1.40 -1.62 21.79
C GLU A 177 2.39 -2.79 21.99
N ALA A 178 3.56 -2.53 22.59
CA ALA A 178 4.56 -3.56 22.86
C ALA A 178 4.04 -4.63 23.84
N ARG A 179 3.33 -4.23 24.89
CA ARG A 179 2.68 -5.12 25.86
C ARG A 179 1.65 -6.03 25.19
N THR A 180 0.77 -5.45 24.37
CA THR A 180 -0.25 -6.21 23.62
C THR A 180 0.40 -7.23 22.68
N LEU A 181 1.50 -6.86 22.01
CA LEU A 181 2.23 -7.76 21.12
C LEU A 181 2.92 -8.89 21.90
N ALA A 182 3.57 -8.59 23.02
CA ALA A 182 4.18 -9.58 23.90
C ALA A 182 3.14 -10.58 24.43
N ALA A 183 1.95 -10.10 24.83
CA ALA A 183 0.84 -10.94 25.28
C ALA A 183 0.32 -11.87 24.16
N LYS A 184 0.22 -11.39 22.91
CA LYS A 184 -0.16 -12.23 21.76
C LYS A 184 0.89 -13.29 21.41
N GLY A 185 2.15 -13.04 21.78
CA GLY A 185 3.25 -13.98 21.66
C GLY A 185 3.42 -14.91 22.87
N ALA A 186 2.50 -14.89 23.84
CA ALA A 186 2.59 -15.74 25.03
C ALA A 186 2.72 -17.22 24.67
N GLY A 187 3.56 -17.94 25.41
CA GLY A 187 3.89 -19.35 25.16
C GLY A 187 5.07 -19.57 24.21
N GLU A 188 5.54 -18.53 23.52
CA GLU A 188 6.79 -18.61 22.75
C GLU A 188 8.03 -18.50 23.66
N PRO A 189 9.17 -19.13 23.29
CA PRO A 189 10.40 -19.02 24.06
C PRO A 189 10.84 -17.56 24.23
N GLY A 190 11.07 -17.14 25.48
CA GLY A 190 11.48 -15.78 25.82
C GLY A 190 10.34 -14.77 25.97
N ALA A 191 9.07 -15.17 25.80
CA ALA A 191 7.93 -14.26 25.91
C ALA A 191 7.84 -13.54 27.27
N SER A 192 8.09 -14.25 28.38
CA SER A 192 8.08 -13.67 29.73
C SER A 192 9.18 -12.61 29.91
N LEU A 193 10.37 -12.87 29.38
CA LEU A 193 11.50 -11.94 29.48
C LEU A 193 11.27 -10.68 28.65
N VAL A 194 10.71 -10.80 27.45
CA VAL A 194 10.35 -9.63 26.63
C VAL A 194 9.27 -8.81 27.32
N ALA A 195 8.24 -9.46 27.90
CA ALA A 195 7.20 -8.75 28.63
C ALA A 195 7.76 -8.01 29.86
N GLU A 196 8.65 -8.64 30.63
CA GLU A 196 9.32 -8.01 31.77
C GLU A 196 10.18 -6.80 31.34
N LEU A 197 10.94 -6.94 30.25
CA LEU A 197 11.74 -5.84 29.72
C LEU A 197 10.89 -4.66 29.23
N VAL A 198 9.71 -4.93 28.64
CA VAL A 198 8.80 -3.86 28.20
C VAL A 198 8.32 -3.02 29.39
N GLU A 199 8.07 -3.64 30.54
CA GLU A 199 7.68 -2.92 31.77
C GLU A 199 8.86 -2.21 32.43
N ALA A 200 10.08 -2.75 32.29
CA ALA A 200 11.28 -2.18 32.89
C ALA A 200 11.80 -0.91 32.17
N VAL A 201 11.45 -0.72 30.89
CA VAL A 201 11.86 0.46 30.12
C VAL A 201 11.19 1.73 30.67
N PRO A 202 11.96 2.81 30.96
CA PRO A 202 11.42 4.08 31.44
C PRO A 202 10.39 4.70 30.49
N ASP A 203 9.50 5.52 31.04
CA ASP A 203 8.62 6.37 30.23
C ASP A 203 9.42 7.45 29.51
N ASP A 204 9.03 7.74 28.28
CA ASP A 204 9.48 8.92 27.55
C ASP A 204 8.47 10.06 27.77
N ASP A 205 8.89 11.10 28.47
CA ASP A 205 8.09 12.29 28.77
C ASP A 205 7.97 13.22 27.55
N ALA A 206 8.77 13.02 26.49
CA ALA A 206 8.82 13.87 25.31
C ALA A 206 8.58 13.07 24.03
N ASP A 207 7.31 12.84 23.69
CA ASP A 207 6.92 12.19 22.43
C ASP A 207 7.38 13.02 21.22
N VAL A 208 8.43 12.56 20.53
CA VAL A 208 8.84 13.11 19.24
C VAL A 208 7.97 12.45 18.16
N PRO A 209 7.01 13.18 17.58
CA PRO A 209 6.05 12.56 16.69
C PRO A 209 6.72 12.10 15.40
N ASP A 210 6.47 10.84 15.03
CA ASP A 210 6.68 10.39 13.67
C ASP A 210 5.70 11.14 12.76
N LEU A 211 6.22 12.14 12.03
CA LEU A 211 5.43 13.03 11.18
C LEU A 211 4.71 12.27 10.06
N VAL A 212 5.37 11.25 9.50
CA VAL A 212 4.81 10.45 8.40
C VAL A 212 3.67 9.59 8.94
N ARG A 213 3.91 8.86 10.04
CA ARG A 213 2.88 8.06 10.69
C ARG A 213 1.71 8.93 11.14
N SER A 214 1.98 10.08 11.75
CA SER A 214 0.95 11.02 12.21
C SER A 214 0.10 11.57 11.07
N ALA A 215 0.72 11.87 9.92
CA ALA A 215 0.01 12.30 8.72
C ALA A 215 -0.88 11.17 8.16
N VAL A 216 -0.33 9.95 8.05
CA VAL A 216 -1.08 8.77 7.61
C VAL A 216 -2.24 8.47 8.55
N ASP A 217 -2.01 8.47 9.86
CA ASP A 217 -3.05 8.24 10.88
C ASP A 217 -4.12 9.33 10.86
N ARG A 218 -3.74 10.59 10.59
CA ARG A 218 -4.70 11.66 10.38
C ARG A 218 -5.58 11.40 9.16
N VAL A 219 -4.99 11.02 8.03
CA VAL A 219 -5.73 10.69 6.81
C VAL A 219 -6.66 9.50 7.04
N VAL A 220 -6.15 8.42 7.66
CA VAL A 220 -6.92 7.22 7.98
C VAL A 220 -8.09 7.56 8.90
N ARG A 221 -7.86 8.26 10.02
CA ARG A 221 -8.96 8.69 10.91
C ARG A 221 -9.99 9.57 10.20
N TRP A 222 -9.55 10.41 9.28
CA TRP A 222 -10.45 11.25 8.49
C TRP A 222 -11.30 10.41 7.53
N LEU A 223 -10.69 9.41 6.91
CA LEU A 223 -11.39 8.43 6.07
C LEU A 223 -12.34 7.56 6.90
N ASP A 224 -11.93 7.08 8.06
CA ASP A 224 -12.77 6.29 8.96
C ASP A 224 -13.97 7.11 9.45
N ALA A 225 -13.75 8.34 9.92
CA ALA A 225 -14.82 9.26 10.31
C ALA A 225 -15.75 9.63 9.15
N LEU A 226 -15.27 9.57 7.91
CA LEU A 226 -16.09 9.69 6.72
C LEU A 226 -16.90 8.41 6.51
N VAL A 227 -16.25 7.24 6.51
CA VAL A 227 -16.80 5.90 6.26
C VAL A 227 -17.84 5.46 7.30
N ASP A 228 -17.67 5.84 8.57
CA ASP A 228 -18.61 5.56 9.67
C ASP A 228 -19.98 6.21 9.46
N ARG A 229 -20.07 7.18 8.55
CA ARG A 229 -21.35 7.76 8.16
C ARG A 229 -22.06 6.80 7.21
N ALA A 230 -23.33 6.52 7.48
CA ALA A 230 -24.15 5.61 6.65
C ALA A 230 -24.19 5.96 5.15
N TRP A 231 -23.87 7.21 4.78
CA TRP A 231 -23.81 7.68 3.40
C TRP A 231 -22.43 7.50 2.73
N ALA A 232 -21.35 7.22 3.46
CA ALA A 232 -20.02 7.17 2.86
C ALA A 232 -19.76 5.89 2.07
N ALA A 233 -20.38 4.77 2.43
CA ALA A 233 -20.42 3.59 1.56
C ALA A 233 -21.04 3.96 0.20
N TRP A 234 -22.14 4.74 0.21
CA TRP A 234 -22.74 5.27 -1.01
C TRP A 234 -21.83 6.24 -1.75
N LEU A 235 -21.07 7.09 -1.06
CA LEU A 235 -20.08 7.96 -1.71
C LEU A 235 -18.97 7.15 -2.39
N VAL A 236 -18.38 6.14 -1.72
CA VAL A 236 -17.34 5.30 -2.30
C VAL A 236 -17.86 4.54 -3.51
N ILE A 237 -19.04 3.91 -3.38
CA ILE A 237 -19.69 3.21 -4.50
C ILE A 237 -19.99 4.19 -5.64
N SER A 238 -20.49 5.39 -5.35
CA SER A 238 -20.78 6.41 -6.37
C SER A 238 -19.52 6.91 -7.06
N ALA A 239 -18.43 7.12 -6.32
CA ALA A 239 -17.14 7.50 -6.88
C ALA A 239 -16.59 6.40 -7.80
N LEU A 240 -16.65 5.14 -7.38
CA LEU A 240 -16.25 3.99 -8.20
C LEU A 240 -17.14 3.84 -9.45
N LEU A 241 -18.46 4.07 -9.33
CA LEU A 241 -19.36 4.08 -10.48
C LEU A 241 -19.07 5.23 -11.45
N LEU A 242 -18.71 6.42 -10.93
CA LEU A 242 -18.30 7.56 -11.75
C LEU A 242 -17.00 7.26 -12.52
N VAL A 243 -16.03 6.61 -11.87
CA VAL A 243 -14.81 6.11 -12.54
C VAL A 243 -15.18 5.11 -13.63
N CYS A 244 -16.00 4.10 -13.32
CA CYS A 244 -16.47 3.12 -14.31
C CYS A 244 -17.20 3.78 -15.48
N ALA A 245 -18.00 4.83 -15.23
CA ALA A 245 -18.70 5.57 -16.27
C ALA A 245 -17.71 6.32 -17.18
N ALA A 246 -16.73 7.01 -16.59
CA ALA A 246 -15.67 7.67 -17.36
C ALA A 246 -14.90 6.65 -18.22
N GLU A 247 -14.53 5.50 -17.67
CA GLU A 247 -13.87 4.42 -18.40
C GLU A 247 -14.73 3.83 -19.51
N ALA A 248 -16.04 3.68 -19.29
CA ALA A 248 -16.97 3.26 -20.32
C ALA A 248 -17.01 4.26 -21.48
N THR A 249 -16.97 5.57 -21.22
CA THR A 249 -16.89 6.57 -22.30
C THR A 249 -15.63 6.41 -23.13
N VAL A 250 -14.49 6.07 -22.50
CA VAL A 250 -13.25 5.74 -23.21
C VAL A 250 -13.43 4.48 -24.05
N GLY A 251 -13.99 3.42 -23.47
CA GLY A 251 -14.25 2.16 -24.16
C GLY A 251 -15.12 2.35 -25.41
N VAL A 252 -16.20 3.13 -25.32
CA VAL A 252 -17.06 3.48 -26.46
C VAL A 252 -16.29 4.23 -27.53
N ARG A 253 -15.51 5.26 -27.15
CA ARG A 253 -14.72 6.05 -28.12
C ARG A 253 -13.68 5.21 -28.86
N VAL A 254 -13.04 4.26 -28.17
CA VAL A 254 -12.08 3.35 -28.81
C VAL A 254 -12.81 2.34 -29.72
N ALA A 255 -13.93 1.78 -29.27
CA ALA A 255 -14.72 0.81 -30.05
C ALA A 255 -15.33 1.44 -31.30
N SER A 256 -15.65 2.74 -31.26
CA SER A 256 -16.18 3.49 -32.39
C SER A 256 -15.10 4.08 -33.31
N GLY A 257 -13.82 3.70 -33.13
CA GLY A 257 -12.72 4.18 -33.96
C GLY A 257 -12.38 5.68 -33.79
N LEU A 258 -12.90 6.35 -32.74
CA LEU A 258 -12.63 7.78 -32.48
C LEU A 258 -11.26 8.02 -31.85
N VAL A 259 -10.53 6.96 -31.48
CA VAL A 259 -9.18 7.03 -30.91
C VAL A 259 -8.20 6.41 -31.91
N PRO A 260 -7.43 7.23 -32.67
CA PRO A 260 -6.48 6.74 -33.66
C PRO A 260 -5.38 5.89 -33.03
N GLY A 261 -4.94 4.85 -33.75
CA GLY A 261 -3.80 4.01 -33.34
C GLY A 261 -4.12 2.87 -32.37
N LEU A 262 -5.41 2.66 -32.05
CA LEU A 262 -5.87 1.51 -31.27
C LEU A 262 -6.84 0.63 -32.04
N PRO A 263 -6.71 -0.70 -31.96
CA PRO A 263 -7.72 -1.61 -32.50
C PRO A 263 -9.07 -1.48 -31.77
N GLU A 264 -10.17 -1.56 -32.52
CA GLU A 264 -11.55 -1.47 -31.97
C GLU A 264 -11.81 -2.52 -30.87
N TRP A 265 -11.23 -3.72 -30.98
CA TRP A 265 -11.34 -4.77 -29.96
C TRP A 265 -10.86 -4.31 -28.57
N THR A 266 -9.95 -3.33 -28.51
CA THR A 266 -9.49 -2.75 -27.23
C THR A 266 -10.65 -2.03 -26.53
N GLY A 267 -11.50 -1.33 -27.28
CA GLY A 267 -12.69 -0.67 -26.74
C GLY A 267 -13.71 -1.66 -26.19
N PHE A 268 -13.96 -2.75 -26.91
CA PHE A 268 -14.81 -3.84 -26.43
C PHE A 268 -14.24 -4.52 -25.17
N ALA A 269 -12.92 -4.70 -25.09
CA ALA A 269 -12.25 -5.24 -23.90
C ALA A 269 -12.40 -4.31 -22.68
N ILE A 270 -12.27 -2.98 -22.86
CA ILE A 270 -12.53 -2.00 -21.80
C ILE A 270 -13.98 -2.11 -21.31
N LEU A 271 -14.95 -2.12 -22.23
CA LEU A 271 -16.37 -2.20 -21.88
C LEU A 271 -16.72 -3.51 -21.16
N ALA A 272 -16.13 -4.63 -21.56
CA ALA A 272 -16.30 -5.90 -20.88
C ALA A 272 -15.74 -5.86 -19.44
N ALA A 273 -14.54 -5.31 -19.25
CA ALA A 273 -13.93 -5.18 -17.93
C ALA A 273 -14.72 -4.24 -17.02
N VAL A 274 -15.16 -3.08 -17.53
CA VAL A 274 -16.07 -2.16 -16.81
C VAL A 274 -17.38 -2.86 -16.43
N GLY A 275 -17.98 -3.63 -17.36
CA GLY A 275 -19.20 -4.38 -17.10
C GLY A 275 -19.05 -5.38 -15.95
N VAL A 276 -17.92 -6.09 -15.90
CA VAL A 276 -17.60 -7.00 -14.78
C VAL A 276 -17.43 -6.22 -13.48
N SER A 277 -16.68 -5.11 -13.47
CA SER A 277 -16.50 -4.27 -12.27
C SER A 277 -17.84 -3.75 -11.73
N VAL A 278 -18.72 -3.24 -12.60
CA VAL A 278 -20.06 -2.75 -12.23
C VAL A 278 -20.93 -3.89 -11.69
N ALA A 279 -20.91 -5.07 -12.31
CA ALA A 279 -21.65 -6.24 -11.83
C ALA A 279 -21.18 -6.69 -10.43
N LEU A 280 -19.87 -6.67 -10.18
CA LEU A 280 -19.29 -6.96 -8.87
C LEU A 280 -19.64 -5.89 -7.83
N LEU A 281 -19.66 -4.61 -8.22
CA LEU A 281 -20.10 -3.49 -7.38
C LEU A 281 -21.58 -3.67 -6.98
N ALA A 282 -22.45 -3.93 -7.95
CA ALA A 282 -23.87 -4.16 -7.73
C ALA A 282 -24.11 -5.39 -6.82
N THR A 283 -23.37 -6.47 -7.04
CA THR A 283 -23.38 -7.65 -6.16
C THR A 283 -22.94 -7.29 -4.75
N GLY A 284 -21.91 -6.46 -4.60
CA GLY A 284 -21.45 -5.93 -3.32
C GLY A 284 -22.53 -5.13 -2.58
N VAL A 285 -23.30 -4.29 -3.28
CA VAL A 285 -24.45 -3.57 -2.70
C VAL A 285 -25.55 -4.54 -2.26
N VAL A 286 -25.93 -5.50 -3.11
CA VAL A 286 -27.00 -6.45 -2.82
C VAL A 286 -26.65 -7.36 -1.64
N VAL A 287 -25.46 -7.95 -1.65
CA VAL A 287 -24.96 -8.81 -0.57
C VAL A 287 -24.71 -7.99 0.70
N GLY A 288 -24.21 -6.75 0.56
CA GLY A 288 -23.95 -5.82 1.64
C GLY A 288 -25.19 -5.43 2.45
N ARG A 289 -26.38 -5.47 1.85
CA ARG A 289 -27.67 -5.28 2.56
C ARG A 289 -27.91 -6.33 3.65
N ARG A 290 -27.38 -7.55 3.48
CA ARG A 290 -27.52 -8.65 4.45
C ARG A 290 -26.28 -8.82 5.33
N ASN A 291 -25.09 -8.64 4.75
CA ASN A 291 -23.81 -8.78 5.45
C ASN A 291 -22.79 -7.79 4.88
N ARG A 292 -22.49 -6.73 5.66
CA ARG A 292 -21.56 -5.65 5.28
C ARG A 292 -20.19 -6.19 4.87
N LEU A 293 -19.66 -7.14 5.64
CA LEU A 293 -18.34 -7.75 5.45
C LEU A 293 -18.27 -8.50 4.12
N SER A 294 -19.31 -9.28 3.79
CA SER A 294 -19.39 -9.96 2.49
C SER A 294 -19.57 -8.98 1.33
N GLY A 295 -20.33 -7.90 1.53
CA GLY A 295 -20.48 -6.83 0.54
C GLY A 295 -19.14 -6.15 0.22
N ALA A 296 -18.38 -5.79 1.26
CA ALA A 296 -17.06 -5.17 1.11
C ALA A 296 -16.06 -6.08 0.37
N VAL A 297 -16.13 -7.41 0.55
CA VAL A 297 -15.32 -8.35 -0.24
C VAL A 297 -15.64 -8.30 -1.74
N TRP A 298 -16.91 -8.15 -2.11
CA TRP A 298 -17.32 -8.02 -3.52
C TRP A 298 -16.91 -6.68 -4.13
N VAL A 299 -17.05 -5.58 -3.37
CA VAL A 299 -16.53 -4.27 -3.80
C VAL A 299 -15.01 -4.34 -3.99
N ARG A 300 -14.29 -5.00 -3.08
CA ARG A 300 -12.85 -5.25 -3.23
C ARG A 300 -12.51 -5.99 -4.52
N ARG A 301 -13.30 -7.00 -4.89
CA ARG A 301 -13.12 -7.74 -6.16
C ARG A 301 -13.34 -6.83 -7.37
N ALA A 302 -14.35 -5.96 -7.33
CA ALA A 302 -14.60 -5.02 -8.41
C ALA A 302 -13.41 -4.06 -8.61
N VAL A 303 -12.90 -3.49 -7.51
CA VAL A 303 -11.72 -2.62 -7.55
C VAL A 303 -10.50 -3.38 -8.08
N LEU A 304 -10.32 -4.65 -7.70
CA LEU A 304 -9.25 -5.48 -8.28
C LEU A 304 -9.42 -5.70 -9.79
N ILE A 305 -10.63 -5.95 -10.29
CA ILE A 305 -10.86 -6.08 -11.74
C ILE A 305 -10.55 -4.76 -12.45
N SER A 306 -10.99 -3.63 -11.90
CA SER A 306 -10.63 -2.30 -12.40
C SER A 306 -9.11 -2.13 -12.44
N LEU A 307 -8.45 -2.39 -11.31
CA LEU A 307 -7.02 -2.28 -11.13
C LEU A 307 -6.20 -3.28 -11.93
N LEU A 308 -6.73 -4.38 -12.45
CA LEU A 308 -5.95 -5.38 -13.19
C LEU A 308 -6.19 -5.35 -14.70
N PHE A 309 -7.42 -5.01 -15.11
CA PHE A 309 -7.86 -5.14 -16.49
C PHE A 309 -8.30 -3.80 -17.07
N THR A 310 -9.21 -3.10 -16.39
CA THR A 310 -9.80 -1.87 -16.94
C THR A 310 -8.74 -0.78 -17.07
N GLN A 311 -8.05 -0.48 -15.97
CA GLN A 311 -7.03 0.57 -15.95
C GLN A 311 -5.90 0.27 -16.95
N LEU A 312 -5.45 -0.99 -17.09
CA LEU A 312 -4.44 -1.40 -18.07
C LEU A 312 -4.80 -0.96 -19.50
N LEU A 313 -6.05 -1.21 -19.89
CA LEU A 313 -6.55 -0.95 -21.23
C LEU A 313 -6.87 0.54 -21.42
N VAL A 314 -7.46 1.18 -20.42
CA VAL A 314 -7.80 2.62 -20.44
C VAL A 314 -6.54 3.48 -20.48
N PHE A 315 -5.46 3.09 -19.79
CA PHE A 315 -4.16 3.77 -19.85
C PHE A 315 -3.59 3.78 -21.27
N ARG A 316 -3.79 2.70 -22.03
CA ARG A 316 -3.38 2.64 -23.44
C ARG A 316 -4.14 3.65 -24.31
N ALA A 317 -5.37 4.00 -23.93
CA ALA A 317 -6.26 4.88 -24.68
C ALA A 317 -6.12 6.37 -24.33
N VAL A 318 -6.01 6.73 -23.05
CA VAL A 318 -6.10 8.15 -22.63
C VAL A 318 -4.93 8.62 -21.76
N ARG A 319 -3.88 7.82 -21.61
CA ARG A 319 -2.58 8.11 -20.95
C ARG A 319 -2.66 8.73 -19.55
N TRP A 320 -3.08 9.99 -19.42
CA TRP A 320 -3.02 10.79 -18.19
C TRP A 320 -4.31 10.82 -17.39
N THR A 321 -5.50 10.79 -18.01
CA THR A 321 -6.76 10.80 -17.25
C THR A 321 -6.98 9.51 -16.47
N ALA A 322 -6.41 8.40 -16.94
CA ALA A 322 -6.46 7.10 -16.29
C ALA A 322 -5.75 7.10 -14.92
N ALA A 323 -4.76 7.97 -14.73
CA ALA A 323 -3.98 8.01 -13.49
C ALA A 323 -4.79 8.49 -12.29
N PHE A 324 -5.83 9.31 -12.49
CA PHE A 324 -6.77 9.67 -11.43
C PHE A 324 -7.69 8.51 -11.04
N GLY A 325 -8.15 7.73 -12.04
CA GLY A 325 -8.91 6.49 -11.81
C GLY A 325 -8.09 5.47 -11.02
N LEU A 326 -6.83 5.27 -11.40
CA LEU A 326 -5.88 4.42 -10.67
C LEU A 326 -5.69 4.87 -9.22
N LEU A 327 -5.51 6.16 -8.96
CA LEU A 327 -5.37 6.67 -7.59
C LEU A 327 -6.63 6.36 -6.76
N LEU A 328 -7.81 6.64 -7.31
CA LEU A 328 -9.08 6.35 -6.62
C LEU A 328 -9.26 4.86 -6.37
N ASP A 329 -8.94 4.02 -7.34
CA ASP A 329 -9.02 2.56 -7.20
C ASP A 329 -8.03 2.05 -6.16
N VAL A 330 -6.78 2.54 -6.13
CA VAL A 330 -5.81 2.17 -5.09
C VAL A 330 -6.30 2.63 -3.73
N LEU A 331 -6.73 3.88 -3.57
CA LEU A 331 -7.25 4.39 -2.29
C LEU A 331 -8.47 3.59 -1.82
N ALA A 332 -9.41 3.28 -2.72
CA ALA A 332 -10.58 2.46 -2.41
C ALA A 332 -10.18 1.03 -2.01
N PHE A 333 -9.24 0.42 -2.73
CA PHE A 333 -8.71 -0.91 -2.40
C PHE A 333 -8.10 -0.93 -1.00
N MET A 334 -7.31 0.09 -0.65
CA MET A 334 -6.64 0.17 0.65
C MET A 334 -7.64 0.46 1.78
N ALA A 335 -8.59 1.37 1.57
CA ALA A 335 -9.65 1.64 2.55
C ALA A 335 -10.48 0.39 2.84
N LEU A 336 -10.83 -0.38 1.80
CA LEU A 336 -11.53 -1.66 1.95
C LEU A 336 -10.67 -2.70 2.70
N GLU A 337 -9.37 -2.73 2.48
CA GLU A 337 -8.45 -3.63 3.21
C GLU A 337 -8.43 -3.31 4.72
N VAL A 338 -8.35 -2.04 5.08
CA VAL A 338 -8.35 -1.62 6.49
C VAL A 338 -9.70 -1.99 7.13
N ALA A 339 -10.81 -1.60 6.51
CA ALA A 339 -12.16 -1.90 7.03
C ALA A 339 -12.41 -3.41 7.18
N LEU A 340 -11.99 -4.22 6.18
CA LEU A 340 -12.15 -5.68 6.24
C LEU A 340 -11.29 -6.34 7.32
N ARG A 341 -10.15 -5.75 7.70
CA ARG A 341 -9.32 -6.27 8.79
C ARG A 341 -9.91 -5.95 10.15
N GLU A 342 -10.38 -4.72 10.34
CA GLU A 342 -11.00 -4.31 11.60
C GLU A 342 -12.28 -5.10 11.89
N GLU A 343 -13.18 -5.25 10.91
CA GLU A 343 -14.40 -6.03 11.09
C GLU A 343 -14.12 -7.52 11.38
N ARG A 344 -13.09 -8.11 10.76
CA ARG A 344 -12.66 -9.50 11.08
C ARG A 344 -12.14 -9.62 12.51
N MET A 345 -11.38 -8.62 12.98
CA MET A 345 -10.86 -8.59 14.34
C MET A 345 -11.96 -8.39 15.39
N VAL A 346 -12.97 -7.56 15.10
CA VAL A 346 -14.14 -7.38 15.96
C VAL A 346 -14.96 -8.67 16.04
N LYS A 347 -15.23 -9.32 14.90
CA LYS A 347 -15.99 -10.58 14.86
C LYS A 347 -15.28 -11.73 15.58
N ALA A 348 -13.95 -11.78 15.54
CA ALA A 348 -13.15 -12.77 16.27
C ALA A 348 -13.09 -12.54 17.79
N ARG A 349 -13.42 -11.33 18.28
CA ARG A 349 -13.51 -11.00 19.71
C ARG A 349 -14.91 -11.22 20.30
N GLY A 350 -15.94 -11.25 19.46
CA GLY A 350 -17.34 -11.45 19.87
C GLY A 350 -17.86 -12.88 19.69
N ALA A 351 -16.99 -13.81 19.28
CA ALA A 351 -17.26 -15.24 19.16
C ALA A 351 -16.37 -16.00 20.15
#